data_AF-X0VRY2-F1
#
_entry.id   AF-X0VRY2-F1
#
_cell.length_a   1.000
_cell.length_b   1.000
_cell.length_c   1.000
_cell.angle_alpha   90.00
_cell.angle_beta   90.00
_cell.angle_gamma   90.00
#
_symmetry.space_group_name_H-M   'P 1'
#
loop_
_entity.id
_entity.type
_entity.pdbx_description
1 polymer ?
#
loop_
_entity_poly.entity_id
_entity_poly.type
_entity_poly.pdbx_seq_one_letter_code
_entity_poly.pdbx_strand_id
1 'polypeptide(L)'
;NAMQSNAIHELYRLEKKIKKNGNEKIIADWRKLQTSDHFYYMCTKYFADGDVHKYFNPYDSPYDSYINFMNVLGNLSSRCSKQRLLDTNDIARKTLISTNYKGGQKTKSEYCGLSD
;
A
#
# COMPACT_ATOMS: atom_id res chain seq x y z
N ASN A 1 26.03 -2.08 -9.70
CA ASN A 1 25.49 -0.78 -9.25
C ASN A 1 24.71 -0.99 -7.97
N ALA A 2 25.12 -0.34 -6.87
CA ALA A 2 24.53 -0.53 -5.54
C ALA A 2 23.08 0.00 -5.43
N MET A 3 22.74 1.09 -6.12
CA MET A 3 21.39 1.69 -6.07
C MET A 3 20.34 0.76 -6.68
N GLN A 4 20.63 0.20 -7.85
CA GLN A 4 19.76 -0.79 -8.50
C GLN A 4 19.55 -2.01 -7.60
N SER A 5 20.62 -2.52 -7.00
CA SER A 5 20.52 -3.68 -6.09
C SER A 5 19.68 -3.38 -4.86
N ASN A 6 19.83 -2.19 -4.27
CA ASN A 6 19.03 -1.78 -3.11
C ASN A 6 17.54 -1.61 -3.46
N ALA A 7 17.25 -0.92 -4.57
CA ALA A 7 15.89 -0.69 -5.05
C ALA A 7 15.14 -2.01 -5.30
N ILE A 8 15.80 -2.98 -5.97
CA ILE A 8 15.26 -4.32 -6.20
C ILE A 8 14.99 -5.04 -4.88
N HIS A 9 15.95 -5.01 -3.95
CA HIS A 9 15.81 -5.68 -2.67
C HIS A 9 14.63 -5.13 -1.85
N GLU A 10 14.48 -3.81 -1.76
CA GLU A 10 13.36 -3.18 -1.06
C GLU A 10 12.01 -3.44 -1.73
N LEU A 11 11.98 -3.49 -3.07
CA LEU A 11 10.77 -3.82 -3.83
C LEU A 11 10.25 -5.23 -3.52
N TYR A 12 11.14 -6.23 -3.51
CA TYR A 12 10.78 -7.62 -3.21
C TYR A 12 10.50 -7.87 -1.73
N ARG A 13 11.13 -7.12 -0.82
CA ARG A 13 10.81 -7.16 0.61
C ARG A 13 9.35 -6.85 0.90
N LEU A 14 8.71 -6.00 0.07
CA LEU A 14 7.29 -5.66 0.20
C LEU A 14 6.34 -6.70 -0.41
N GLU A 15 6.83 -7.62 -1.24
CA GLU A 15 6.00 -8.57 -2.00
C GLU A 15 5.05 -9.36 -1.09
N LYS A 16 5.57 -9.99 -0.03
CA LYS A 16 4.78 -10.80 0.90
C LYS A 16 3.68 -9.97 1.57
N LYS A 17 4.00 -8.73 1.95
CA LYS A 17 3.05 -7.81 2.62
C LYS A 17 1.94 -7.37 1.67
N ILE A 18 2.29 -7.05 0.42
CA ILE A 18 1.36 -6.60 -0.61
C ILE A 18 0.43 -7.73 -1.06
N LYS A 19 0.98 -8.92 -1.33
CA LYS A 19 0.18 -10.09 -1.71
C LYS A 19 -0.80 -10.50 -0.60
N LYS A 20 -0.39 -10.41 0.68
CA LYS A 20 -1.26 -10.69 1.83
C LYS A 20 -2.39 -9.67 2.00
N ASN A 21 -2.19 -8.43 1.57
CA ASN A 21 -3.21 -7.38 1.66
C ASN A 21 -4.41 -7.63 0.72
N GLY A 22 -4.19 -8.29 -0.42
CA GLY A 22 -5.25 -8.65 -1.36
C GLY A 22 -5.86 -7.47 -2.14
N ASN A 23 -5.45 -6.22 -1.89
CA ASN A 23 -5.92 -5.07 -2.63
C ASN A 23 -5.32 -5.04 -4.05
N GLU A 24 -6.17 -5.27 -5.05
CA GLU A 24 -5.79 -5.34 -6.47
C GLU A 24 -5.10 -4.07 -6.96
N LYS A 25 -5.50 -2.89 -6.49
CA LYS A 25 -4.88 -1.62 -6.87
C LYS A 25 -3.45 -1.51 -6.35
N ILE A 26 -3.21 -1.91 -5.10
CA ILE A 26 -1.86 -1.93 -4.51
C ILE A 26 -0.97 -2.95 -5.23
N ILE A 27 -1.53 -4.11 -5.58
CA ILE A 27 -0.81 -5.15 -6.35
C ILE A 27 -0.47 -4.65 -7.76
N ALA A 28 -1.39 -3.97 -8.43
CA ALA A 28 -1.16 -3.39 -9.75
C ALA A 28 -0.08 -2.30 -9.71
N ASP A 29 -0.11 -1.42 -8.71
CA ASP A 29 0.92 -0.39 -8.51
C ASP A 29 2.29 -1.02 -8.24
N TRP A 30 2.36 -2.08 -7.43
CA TRP A 30 3.60 -2.84 -7.19
C TRP A 30 4.16 -3.50 -8.45
N ARG A 31 3.29 -4.03 -9.33
CA ARG A 31 3.71 -4.61 -10.62
C ARG A 31 4.30 -3.55 -11.55
N LYS A 32 3.72 -2.34 -11.59
CA LYS A 32 4.26 -1.23 -12.40
C LYS A 32 5.66 -0.83 -11.96
N LEU A 33 5.95 -0.84 -10.66
CA LEU A 33 7.29 -0.53 -10.13
C LEU A 33 8.38 -1.54 -10.53
N GLN A 34 8.01 -2.72 -11.03
CA GLN A 34 8.97 -3.72 -11.53
C GLN A 34 9.40 -3.47 -12.97
N THR A 35 8.85 -2.45 -13.65
CA THR A 35 9.21 -2.11 -15.02
C THR A 35 10.71 -1.77 -15.12
N SER A 36 11.37 -2.30 -16.14
CA SER A 36 12.81 -2.13 -16.38
C SER A 36 13.25 -0.67 -16.45
N ASP A 37 12.37 0.21 -16.93
CA ASP A 37 12.65 1.63 -17.15
C ASP A 37 13.07 2.35 -15.86
N HIS A 38 12.46 1.99 -14.72
CA HIS A 38 12.86 2.56 -13.42
C HIS A 38 14.32 2.22 -13.09
N PHE A 39 14.73 0.97 -13.31
CA PHE A 39 16.10 0.54 -13.07
C PHE A 39 17.07 1.10 -14.10
N TYR A 40 16.61 1.32 -15.32
CA TYR A 40 17.38 1.97 -16.37
C TYR A 40 17.72 3.41 -15.99
N TYR A 41 16.75 4.19 -15.53
CA TYR A 41 16.95 5.61 -15.15
C TYR A 41 17.88 5.80 -13.94
N MET A 42 17.93 4.86 -13.00
CA MET A 42 18.87 4.90 -11.86
C MET A 42 20.21 4.18 -12.12
N CYS A 43 20.46 3.74 -13.35
CA CYS A 43 21.71 3.07 -13.70
C CYS A 43 22.85 4.07 -13.95
N THR A 44 24.01 3.84 -13.34
CA THR A 44 25.21 4.68 -13.55
C THR A 44 26.10 4.21 -14.70
N LYS A 45 25.79 3.06 -15.35
CA LYS A 45 26.66 2.43 -16.35
C LYS A 45 26.85 3.24 -17.63
N TYR A 46 25.81 3.95 -18.09
CA TYR A 46 25.84 4.74 -19.33
C TYR A 46 26.07 6.24 -19.08
N PHE A 47 26.20 6.65 -17.81
CA PHE A 47 26.53 8.03 -17.46
C PHE A 47 27.99 8.41 -17.80
N ALA A 48 28.80 7.43 -18.23
CA ALA A 48 30.17 7.63 -18.69
C ALA A 48 30.27 8.08 -20.17
N ASP A 49 29.21 7.95 -20.97
CA ASP A 49 29.19 8.33 -22.41
C ASP A 49 28.14 9.45 -22.66
N GLY A 50 28.47 10.62 -22.12
CA GLY A 50 27.55 11.66 -21.68
C GLY A 50 26.87 12.57 -22.71
N ASP A 51 26.45 12.10 -23.90
CA ASP A 51 25.86 13.03 -24.89
C ASP A 51 24.56 12.58 -25.61
N VAL A 52 24.19 11.30 -25.55
CA VAL A 52 22.98 10.81 -26.28
C VAL A 52 21.80 10.44 -25.38
N HIS A 53 22.01 10.28 -24.08
CA HIS A 53 20.98 9.75 -23.15
C HIS A 53 20.09 10.83 -22.50
N LYS A 54 20.32 12.12 -22.80
CA LYS A 54 19.53 13.24 -22.25
C LYS A 54 18.12 13.36 -22.82
N TYR A 55 17.87 12.77 -24.00
CA TYR A 55 16.61 12.96 -24.72
C TYR A 55 15.42 12.15 -24.18
N PHE A 56 15.64 11.17 -23.27
CA PHE A 56 14.58 10.25 -22.82
C PHE A 56 14.55 9.97 -21.31
N ASN A 57 15.31 10.69 -20.49
CA ASN A 57 15.25 10.56 -19.03
C ASN A 57 14.51 11.76 -18.42
N PRO A 58 13.39 11.56 -17.71
CA PRO A 58 12.69 12.65 -17.03
C PRO A 58 13.43 13.17 -15.79
N TYR A 59 14.53 12.52 -15.38
CA TYR A 59 15.32 12.89 -14.19
C TYR A 59 16.67 13.49 -14.58
N ASP A 60 17.09 14.51 -13.82
CA ASP A 60 18.37 15.22 -14.00
C ASP A 60 19.58 14.34 -13.66
N SER A 61 19.40 13.34 -12.78
CA SER A 61 20.44 12.38 -12.43
C SER A 61 19.90 10.99 -12.09
N PRO A 62 20.74 9.93 -12.17
CA PRO A 62 20.39 8.60 -11.69
C PRO A 62 20.05 8.57 -10.20
N TYR A 63 20.60 9.51 -9.43
CA TYR A 63 20.33 9.67 -8.01
C TYR A 63 18.91 10.21 -7.76
N ASP A 64 18.45 11.19 -8.55
CA ASP A 64 17.09 11.72 -8.47
C ASP A 64 16.06 10.65 -8.84
N SER A 65 16.36 9.86 -9.87
CA SER A 65 15.53 8.70 -10.24
C SER A 65 15.42 7.70 -9.09
N TYR A 66 16.55 7.38 -8.43
CA TYR A 66 16.57 6.49 -7.28
C TYR A 66 15.77 7.05 -6.09
N ILE A 67 15.95 8.33 -5.72
CA ILE A 67 15.20 8.97 -4.63
C ILE A 67 13.70 8.93 -4.93
N ASN A 68 13.31 9.28 -6.15
CA ASN A 68 11.90 9.27 -6.56
C ASN A 68 11.31 7.85 -6.44
N PHE A 69 12.03 6.84 -6.94
CA PHE A 69 11.63 5.45 -6.83
C PHE A 69 11.42 5.02 -5.37
N MET A 70 12.36 5.35 -4.48
CA MET A 70 12.27 5.00 -3.06
C MET A 70 11.12 5.72 -2.35
N ASN A 71 10.84 6.98 -2.71
CA ASN A 71 9.70 7.72 -2.18
C ASN A 71 8.37 7.10 -2.61
N VAL A 72 8.23 6.72 -3.88
CA VAL A 72 7.03 6.05 -4.40
C VAL A 72 6.84 4.69 -3.73
N LEU A 73 7.93 3.93 -3.55
CA LEU A 73 7.92 2.65 -2.85
C LEU A 73 7.50 2.80 -1.38
N GLY A 74 7.99 3.83 -0.69
CA GLY A 74 7.59 4.19 0.67
C GLY A 74 6.11 4.54 0.76
N ASN A 75 5.59 5.33 -0.19
CA ASN A 75 4.18 5.66 -0.28
C ASN A 75 3.30 4.39 -0.46
N LEU A 76 3.71 3.49 -1.35
CA LEU A 76 3.02 2.21 -1.56
C LEU A 76 2.97 1.36 -0.27
N SER A 77 4.10 1.28 0.46
CA SER A 77 4.16 0.58 1.73
C SER A 77 3.24 1.17 2.80
N SER A 78 3.15 2.50 2.87
CA SER A 78 2.27 3.23 3.78
C SER A 78 0.79 2.98 3.47
N ARG A 79 0.41 3.04 2.18
CA ARG A 79 -0.95 2.70 1.70
C ARG A 79 -1.34 1.27 2.07
N CYS A 80 -0.40 0.32 1.92
CA CYS A 80 -0.60 -1.07 2.32
C CYS A 80 -0.83 -1.22 3.84
N SER A 81 -0.10 -0.48 4.67
CA SER A 81 -0.33 -0.45 6.12
C SER A 81 -1.70 0.15 6.48
N LYS A 82 -2.07 1.27 5.85
CA LYS A 82 -3.34 1.97 6.13
C LYS A 82 -4.55 1.13 5.77
N GLN A 83 -4.53 0.44 4.64
CA GLN A 83 -5.61 -0.48 4.24
C GLN A 83 -5.85 -1.53 5.31
N ARG A 84 -4.78 -2.16 5.82
CA ARG A 84 -4.88 -3.18 6.88
C ARG A 84 -5.52 -2.66 8.17
N LEU A 85 -5.26 -1.39 8.55
CA LEU A 85 -5.87 -0.77 9.71
C LEU A 85 -7.38 -0.56 9.53
N LEU A 86 -7.81 -0.13 8.33
CA LEU A 86 -9.22 0.05 8.01
C LEU A 86 -9.98 -1.29 8.05
N ASP A 87 -9.39 -2.34 7.45
CA ASP A 87 -10.00 -3.68 7.44
C ASP A 87 -10.16 -4.23 8.87
N THR A 88 -9.17 -4.03 9.72
CA THR A 88 -9.21 -4.49 11.13
C THR A 88 -10.29 -3.76 11.93
N ASN A 89 -10.41 -2.45 11.75
CA ASN A 89 -11.42 -1.64 12.43
C ASN A 89 -12.86 -1.99 12.00
N ASP A 90 -13.06 -2.33 10.71
CA ASP A 90 -14.36 -2.77 10.20
C ASP A 90 -14.76 -4.12 10.79
N ILE A 91 -13.84 -5.10 10.84
CA ILE A 91 -14.07 -6.40 11.48
C ILE A 91 -14.39 -6.23 12.97
N ALA A 92 -13.65 -5.37 13.68
CA ALA A 92 -13.89 -5.09 15.09
C ALA A 92 -15.29 -4.49 15.31
N ARG A 93 -15.70 -3.52 14.48
CA ARG A 93 -17.05 -2.93 14.54
C ARG A 93 -18.14 -3.96 14.28
N LYS A 94 -18.03 -4.78 13.23
CA LYS A 94 -19.00 -5.83 12.89
C LYS A 94 -19.14 -6.86 14.01
N THR A 95 -18.01 -7.27 14.59
CA THR A 95 -17.99 -8.20 15.74
C THR A 95 -18.72 -7.59 16.94
N LEU A 96 -18.39 -6.36 17.35
CA LEU A 96 -19.03 -5.69 18.50
C LEU A 96 -20.54 -5.52 18.33
N ILE A 97 -20.99 -5.14 17.14
CA ILE A 97 -22.43 -5.03 16.84
C ILE A 97 -23.09 -6.40 16.98
N SER A 98 -22.53 -7.45 16.35
CA SER A 98 -23.11 -8.80 16.42
C SER A 98 -23.21 -9.37 17.84
N THR A 99 -22.25 -9.05 18.71
CA THR A 99 -22.25 -9.46 20.12
C THR A 99 -23.34 -8.74 20.92
N ASN A 100 -23.52 -7.42 20.70
CA ASN A 100 -24.54 -6.64 21.40
C ASN A 100 -25.98 -7.02 20.98
N TYR A 101 -26.19 -7.44 19.73
CA TYR A 101 -27.51 -7.90 19.26
C TYR A 101 -27.97 -9.22 19.89
N LYS A 102 -27.06 -10.05 20.43
CA LYS A 102 -27.41 -11.30 21.11
C LYS A 102 -27.80 -11.12 22.59
N GLY A 103 -27.66 -9.92 23.15
CA GLY A 103 -27.98 -9.62 24.56
C GLY A 103 -29.34 -8.96 24.83
N GLY A 104 -30.11 -8.60 23.78
CA GLY A 104 -31.37 -7.86 23.94
C GLY A 104 -32.61 -8.75 23.90
N GLN A 105 -32.95 -9.44 24.99
CA GLN A 105 -34.34 -9.86 25.20
C GLN A 105 -35.18 -8.62 25.51
N LYS A 106 -36.19 -8.37 24.67
CA LYS A 106 -37.15 -7.27 24.81
C LYS A 106 -37.87 -7.38 26.16
N THR A 107 -37.73 -6.39 27.03
CA THR A 107 -38.64 -6.22 28.17
C THR A 107 -39.98 -5.71 27.65
N LYS A 108 -41.03 -6.54 27.74
CA LYS A 108 -42.41 -6.10 27.53
C LYS A 108 -42.78 -5.21 28.72
N SER A 109 -43.03 -3.94 28.43
CA SER A 109 -43.66 -2.98 29.33
C SER A 109 -45.06 -3.48 29.70
N GLU A 110 -45.26 -3.79 30.98
CA GLU A 110 -46.57 -3.88 31.60
C GLU A 110 -47.17 -2.46 31.60
N TYR A 111 -48.16 -2.24 30.75
CA TYR A 111 -49.09 -1.14 30.94
C TYR A 111 -50.17 -1.60 31.90
N CYS A 112 -50.08 -1.05 33.11
CA CYS A 112 -51.16 -0.97 34.07
C CYS A 112 -52.36 -0.25 33.43
N GLY A 113 -53.54 -0.85 33.55
CA GLY A 113 -54.80 -0.29 33.05
C GLY A 113 -55.96 -0.81 33.89
N LEU A 114 -56.15 -0.18 35.05
CA LEU A 114 -57.39 -0.12 35.83
C LEU A 114 -58.55 0.45 34.99
N SER A 115 -59.78 0.32 35.52
CA SER A 115 -61.12 0.75 35.04
C SER A 115 -61.91 -0.34 34.30
N ASP A 116 -63.09 -0.78 34.72
CA ASP A 116 -64.01 -0.41 35.83
C ASP A 116 -64.79 -1.68 36.28
#